data_AF-A0A1B7U7W3-F1
#
_entry.id   AF-A0A1B7U7W3-F1
#
_cell.length_a   1.000
_cell.length_b   1.000
_cell.length_c   1.000
_cell.angle_alpha   90.00
_cell.angle_beta   90.00
_cell.angle_gamma   90.00
#
_symmetry.space_group_name_H-M   'P 1'
#
loop_
_entity.id
_entity.type
_entity.pdbx_description
1 polymer ?
#
loop_
_entity_poly.entity_id
_entity_poly.type
_entity_poly.pdbx_seq_one_letter_code
_entity_poly.pdbx_strand_id
1 'polypeptide(L)'
;MEVGDAISLICWDDVRAIAPDGHDPLNHPNDGDKGVVYPITDISPVPGTMVGRKDVITAHVVPEPLPAAQPAFFPCGWVTNDEAAGLLGGLPTTALPTGDEPGSATPFCSYHNDSHLVTSELQLPPDFPVDARTEQDMDAASGHMSELSGLPGRATCSESENEQHKKSTRLLVLLSGNRLYQAMGIEGASCDTLKQFAQAAIPRIGNIN
;
A
#
# COMPACT_ATOMS: atom_id res chain seq x y z
N MET A 1 -15.80 9.16 -24.91
CA MET A 1 -15.67 9.50 -23.49
C MET A 1 -14.48 8.69 -23.03
N GLU A 2 -13.31 9.34 -23.03
CA GLU A 2 -12.01 8.67 -22.95
C GLU A 2 -11.77 8.13 -21.54
N VAL A 3 -11.36 6.87 -21.51
CA VAL A 3 -10.92 6.14 -20.32
C VAL A 3 -9.50 6.60 -20.05
N GLY A 4 -9.29 7.31 -18.94
CA GLY A 4 -7.95 7.67 -18.48
C GLY A 4 -7.30 6.43 -17.88
N ASP A 5 -6.59 5.67 -18.70
CA ASP A 5 -5.78 4.54 -18.25
C ASP A 5 -4.66 5.06 -17.33
N ALA A 6 -4.72 4.64 -16.07
CA ALA A 6 -3.57 4.73 -15.17
C ALA A 6 -2.52 3.72 -15.67
N ILE A 7 -1.42 4.24 -16.19
CA ILE A 7 -0.35 3.46 -16.77
C ILE A 7 0.59 3.01 -15.64
N SER A 8 0.53 1.73 -15.29
CA SER A 8 1.58 1.06 -14.50
C SER A 8 2.75 0.68 -15.43
N LEU A 9 3.97 1.04 -15.04
CA LEU A 9 5.22 0.70 -15.76
C LEU A 9 5.49 -0.82 -15.84
N ILE A 10 4.75 -1.65 -15.11
CA ILE A 10 4.90 -3.12 -15.08
C ILE A 10 4.44 -3.80 -16.39
N CYS A 11 3.77 -3.07 -17.30
CA CYS A 11 3.23 -3.62 -18.54
C CYS A 11 4.16 -3.53 -19.77
N TRP A 12 5.36 -2.94 -19.66
CA TRP A 12 6.29 -2.81 -20.79
C TRP A 12 7.47 -3.77 -20.68
N ASP A 13 7.73 -4.48 -21.79
CA ASP A 13 8.84 -5.42 -21.92
C ASP A 13 10.20 -4.70 -22.07
N ASP A 14 10.22 -3.43 -22.51
CA ASP A 14 11.42 -2.67 -22.86
C ASP A 14 11.50 -1.31 -22.13
N VAL A 15 11.73 -1.35 -20.81
CA VAL A 15 12.04 -0.17 -19.98
C VAL A 15 13.54 -0.05 -19.79
N ARG A 16 14.08 1.14 -20.07
CA ARG A 16 15.48 1.48 -19.86
C ARG A 16 15.60 2.55 -18.78
N ALA A 17 16.39 2.29 -17.74
CA ALA A 17 16.79 3.33 -16.79
C ALA A 17 18.08 4.02 -17.29
N ILE A 18 18.21 5.33 -17.07
CA ILE A 18 19.43 6.09 -17.35
C ILE A 18 19.78 6.92 -16.10
N ALA A 19 20.85 6.53 -15.42
CA ALA A 19 21.45 7.27 -14.32
C ALA A 19 22.27 8.48 -14.84
N PRO A 20 22.68 9.44 -13.98
CA PRO A 20 23.37 10.66 -14.42
C PRO A 20 24.72 10.44 -15.12
N ASP A 21 25.37 9.31 -14.86
CA ASP A 21 26.60 8.86 -15.51
C ASP A 21 26.35 8.05 -16.80
N GLY A 22 25.08 7.87 -17.19
CA GLY A 22 24.64 7.26 -18.43
C GLY A 22 24.48 5.73 -18.40
N HIS A 23 24.76 5.06 -17.28
CA HIS A 23 24.54 3.63 -17.16
C HIS A 23 23.07 3.30 -16.88
N ASP A 24 22.70 2.05 -17.12
CA ASP A 24 21.36 1.54 -16.85
C ASP A 24 21.40 0.67 -15.58
N PRO A 25 21.02 1.20 -14.41
CA PRO A 25 21.09 0.45 -13.15
C PRO A 25 20.08 -0.71 -13.09
N LEU A 26 19.06 -0.71 -13.96
CA LEU A 26 18.03 -1.75 -13.98
C LEU A 26 18.52 -2.99 -14.73
N ASN A 27 19.11 -2.78 -15.91
CA ASN A 27 19.55 -3.88 -16.79
C ASN A 27 21.05 -4.18 -16.70
N HIS A 28 21.87 -3.23 -16.25
CA HIS A 28 23.33 -3.33 -16.17
C HIS A 28 23.89 -2.76 -14.85
N PRO A 29 23.57 -3.39 -13.70
CA PRO A 29 24.00 -2.89 -12.39
C PRO A 29 25.53 -2.98 -12.19
N ASN A 30 26.07 -2.05 -11.42
CA ASN A 30 27.47 -1.96 -11.01
C ASN A 30 27.60 -1.90 -9.47
N ASP A 31 28.85 -1.93 -8.96
CA ASP A 31 29.10 -1.94 -7.51
C ASP A 31 28.64 -0.66 -6.78
N GLY A 32 28.52 0.47 -7.48
CA GLY A 32 27.98 1.73 -6.96
C GLY A 32 26.46 1.72 -6.76
N ASP A 33 25.76 0.73 -7.32
CA ASP A 33 24.31 0.57 -7.17
C ASP A 33 23.92 -0.15 -5.87
N LYS A 34 24.91 -0.65 -5.13
CA LYS A 34 24.67 -1.30 -3.85
C LYS A 34 24.30 -0.26 -2.80
N GLY A 35 23.10 -0.41 -2.26
CA GLY A 35 22.66 0.40 -1.14
C GLY A 35 22.06 1.75 -1.53
N VAL A 36 21.73 1.93 -2.82
CA VAL A 36 21.05 3.12 -3.35
C VAL A 36 19.71 2.74 -3.94
N VAL A 37 18.79 3.69 -3.93
CA VAL A 37 17.53 3.66 -4.67
C VAL A 37 17.63 4.63 -5.84
N TYR A 38 16.86 4.37 -6.90
CA TYR A 38 16.87 5.15 -8.13
C TYR A 38 15.48 5.71 -8.41
N PRO A 39 15.06 6.81 -7.75
CA PRO A 39 13.81 7.47 -8.07
C PRO A 39 13.80 7.94 -9.52
N ILE A 40 12.66 7.80 -10.17
CA ILE A 40 12.45 8.32 -11.52
C ILE A 40 12.26 9.83 -11.43
N THR A 41 13.11 10.58 -12.12
CA THR A 41 13.04 12.05 -12.18
C THR A 41 12.38 12.55 -13.46
N ASP A 42 12.44 11.76 -14.53
CA ASP A 42 11.81 12.09 -15.82
C ASP A 42 11.54 10.83 -16.64
N ILE A 43 10.59 10.88 -17.56
CA ILE A 43 10.22 9.77 -18.44
C ILE A 43 10.09 10.28 -19.88
N SER A 44 10.69 9.54 -20.82
CA SER A 44 10.57 9.77 -22.26
C SER A 44 10.12 8.50 -22.99
N PRO A 45 9.11 8.57 -23.88
CA PRO A 45 8.29 9.75 -24.19
C PRO A 45 7.45 10.21 -22.99
N VAL A 46 7.08 11.49 -22.95
CA VAL A 46 6.38 12.06 -21.78
C VAL A 46 5.04 11.34 -21.52
N PRO A 47 4.62 11.20 -20.25
CA PRO A 47 3.35 10.58 -19.90
C PRO A 47 2.17 11.15 -20.71
N GLY A 48 1.28 10.27 -21.19
CA GLY A 48 0.18 10.63 -22.08
C GLY A 48 0.52 10.63 -23.58
N THR A 49 1.79 10.40 -23.94
CA THR A 49 2.17 10.17 -25.34
C THR A 49 1.72 8.77 -25.79
N MET A 50 1.05 8.69 -26.94
CA MET A 50 0.76 7.39 -27.55
C MET A 50 2.06 6.71 -27.98
N VAL A 51 2.32 5.52 -27.44
CA VAL A 51 3.49 4.70 -27.73
C VAL A 51 3.04 3.31 -28.16
N GLY A 52 3.78 2.70 -29.09
CA GLY A 52 3.63 1.30 -29.45
C GLY A 52 4.11 0.38 -28.32
N ARG A 53 3.59 -0.86 -28.30
CA ARG A 53 3.97 -1.86 -27.27
C ARG A 53 5.47 -2.22 -27.27
N LYS A 54 6.17 -1.99 -28.39
CA LYS A 54 7.60 -2.26 -28.57
C LYS A 54 8.47 -1.01 -28.55
N ASP A 55 7.87 0.14 -28.28
CA ASP A 55 8.63 1.38 -28.17
C ASP A 55 9.34 1.41 -26.83
N VAL A 56 10.60 1.84 -26.83
CA VAL A 56 11.41 1.90 -25.61
C VAL A 56 10.95 3.07 -24.76
N ILE A 57 10.64 2.79 -23.49
CA ILE A 57 10.39 3.82 -22.48
C ILE A 57 11.69 4.05 -21.71
N THR A 58 12.16 5.29 -21.71
CA THR A 58 13.36 5.71 -21.00
C THR A 58 12.97 6.43 -19.72
N ALA A 59 13.36 5.87 -18.56
CA ALA A 59 13.25 6.52 -17.27
C ALA A 59 14.60 7.13 -16.89
N HIS A 60 14.65 8.45 -16.71
CA HIS A 60 15.79 9.09 -16.09
C HIS A 60 15.70 8.92 -14.59
N VAL A 61 16.80 8.47 -13.99
CA VAL A 61 16.86 8.18 -12.56
C VAL A 61 18.06 8.87 -11.93
N VAL A 62 17.99 9.14 -10.63
CA VAL A 62 19.11 9.71 -9.86
C VAL A 62 19.39 8.78 -8.68
N PRO A 63 20.64 8.41 -8.40
CA PRO A 63 20.94 7.60 -7.22
C PRO A 63 20.70 8.41 -5.95
N GLU A 64 19.93 7.85 -5.04
CA GLU A 64 19.77 8.33 -3.68
C GLU A 64 20.20 7.24 -2.70
N PRO A 65 20.85 7.59 -1.57
CA PRO A 65 21.13 6.61 -0.52
C PRO A 65 19.84 5.92 -0.11
N LEU A 66 19.88 4.60 0.12
CA LEU A 66 18.76 3.92 0.76
C LEU A 66 18.37 4.72 2.01
N PRO A 67 17.08 5.07 2.15
CA PRO A 67 16.60 5.68 3.38
C PRO A 67 17.07 4.83 4.57
N ALA A 68 17.37 5.48 5.69
CA ALA A 68 17.60 4.75 6.94
C ALA A 68 16.44 3.75 7.12
N ALA A 69 16.77 2.51 7.49
CA ALA A 69 15.77 1.47 7.68
C ALA A 69 14.66 2.02 8.57
N GLN A 70 13.42 1.89 8.11
CA GLN A 70 12.25 2.28 8.88
C GLN A 70 12.34 1.65 10.27
N PRO A 71 11.92 2.36 11.34
CA PRO A 71 11.95 1.77 12.67
C PRO A 71 11.15 0.47 12.69
N ALA A 72 11.50 -0.44 13.59
CA ALA A 72 10.68 -1.62 13.85
C ALA A 72 9.26 -1.16 14.19
N PHE A 73 8.28 -1.81 13.56
CA PHE A 73 6.87 -1.62 13.89
C PHE A 73 6.40 -2.79 14.76
N PHE A 74 5.43 -2.51 15.63
CA PHE A 74 4.79 -3.54 16.45
C PHE A 74 3.32 -3.65 16.02
N PRO A 75 3.03 -4.29 14.86
CA PRO A 75 1.73 -4.17 14.22
C PRO A 75 0.57 -4.73 15.06
N CYS A 76 0.80 -5.81 15.81
CA CYS A 76 -0.20 -6.34 16.75
C CYS A 76 -0.33 -5.53 18.05
N GLY A 77 0.48 -4.48 18.21
CA GLY A 77 0.29 -3.47 19.25
C GLY A 77 -0.68 -2.35 18.83
N TRP A 78 -1.04 -2.25 17.54
CA TRP A 78 -1.97 -1.24 17.06
C TRP A 78 -3.42 -1.56 17.42
N VAL A 79 -3.78 -2.85 17.45
CA VAL A 79 -5.05 -3.32 18.02
C VAL A 79 -4.72 -4.51 18.90
N THR A 80 -5.09 -4.44 20.17
CA THR A 80 -4.82 -5.55 21.09
C THR A 80 -5.73 -6.75 20.80
N ASN A 81 -5.35 -7.95 21.24
CA ASN A 81 -6.20 -9.15 21.09
C ASN A 81 -7.59 -8.95 21.70
N ASP A 82 -7.68 -8.28 22.85
CA ASP A 82 -8.93 -8.04 23.55
C ASP A 82 -9.83 -7.05 22.80
N GLU A 83 -9.24 -5.99 22.23
CA GLU A 83 -9.96 -5.06 21.37
C GLU A 83 -10.45 -5.77 20.10
N ALA A 84 -9.58 -6.51 19.42
CA ALA A 84 -9.95 -7.27 18.24
C ALA A 84 -11.07 -8.29 18.55
N ALA A 85 -10.98 -8.99 19.69
CA ALA A 85 -12.04 -9.87 20.16
C ALA A 85 -13.36 -9.12 20.34
N GLY A 86 -13.36 -7.94 20.98
CA GLY A 86 -14.55 -7.10 21.14
C GLY A 86 -15.15 -6.66 19.80
N LEU A 87 -14.31 -6.32 18.82
CA LEU A 87 -14.72 -5.89 17.48
C LEU A 87 -15.24 -7.05 16.61
N LEU A 88 -14.76 -8.27 16.84
CA LEU A 88 -15.10 -9.49 16.09
C LEU A 88 -16.15 -10.36 16.82
N GLY A 89 -17.05 -9.73 17.58
CA GLY A 89 -18.20 -10.41 18.17
C GLY A 89 -17.95 -11.07 19.53
N GLY A 90 -16.85 -10.73 20.21
CA GLY A 90 -16.52 -11.18 21.57
C GLY A 90 -15.86 -12.55 21.66
N LEU A 91 -15.50 -13.15 20.51
CA LEU A 91 -14.78 -14.44 20.49
C LEU A 91 -13.28 -14.25 20.73
N PRO A 92 -12.63 -15.21 21.42
CA PRO A 92 -11.17 -15.22 21.55
C PRO A 92 -10.50 -15.05 20.19
N THR A 93 -9.66 -14.03 20.08
CA THR A 93 -9.00 -13.65 18.83
C THR A 93 -7.50 -13.80 18.99
N THR A 94 -6.87 -14.43 18.00
CA THR A 94 -5.42 -14.58 17.92
C THR A 94 -4.87 -13.51 16.99
N ALA A 95 -3.83 -12.82 17.44
CA ALA A 95 -3.10 -11.84 16.64
C ALA A 95 -1.73 -12.40 16.23
N LEU A 96 -1.38 -12.26 14.95
CA LEU A 96 -0.13 -12.73 14.38
C LEU A 96 0.56 -11.58 13.63
N PRO A 97 1.76 -11.14 14.06
CA PRO A 97 2.47 -10.06 13.41
C PRO A 97 3.19 -10.55 12.16
N THR A 98 3.44 -9.63 11.23
CA THR A 98 4.35 -9.81 10.10
C THR A 98 5.02 -8.47 9.82
N GLY A 99 6.33 -8.50 9.53
CA GLY A 99 7.09 -7.29 9.26
C GLY A 99 7.39 -6.47 10.53
N ASP A 100 7.58 -7.12 11.68
CA ASP A 100 7.93 -6.44 12.94
C ASP A 100 9.42 -6.10 13.04
N GLU A 101 10.22 -6.56 12.08
CA GLU A 101 11.61 -6.19 11.91
C GLU A 101 11.81 -4.78 11.33
N PRO A 102 12.92 -4.10 11.66
CA PRO A 102 13.30 -2.84 11.02
C PRO A 102 13.42 -2.97 9.50
N GLY A 103 12.96 -1.95 8.78
CA GLY A 103 13.05 -1.90 7.31
C GLY A 103 11.92 -2.61 6.57
N SER A 104 10.94 -3.21 7.25
CA SER A 104 9.72 -3.71 6.62
C SER A 104 8.94 -2.56 5.96
N ALA A 105 8.54 -2.74 4.70
CA ALA A 105 7.74 -1.77 3.95
C ALA A 105 6.23 -1.89 4.23
N THR A 106 5.78 -3.08 4.64
CA THR A 106 4.36 -3.44 4.86
C THR A 106 4.15 -4.21 6.16
N PRO A 107 4.47 -3.62 7.32
CA PRO A 107 4.14 -4.23 8.61
C PRO A 107 2.62 -4.40 8.75
N PHE A 108 2.19 -5.60 9.14
CA PHE A 108 0.78 -5.89 9.39
C PHE A 108 0.55 -6.88 10.53
N CYS A 109 -0.67 -6.90 11.04
CA CYS A 109 -1.12 -7.90 11.99
C CYS A 109 -2.42 -8.54 11.48
N SER A 110 -2.46 -9.87 11.53
CA SER A 110 -3.64 -10.67 11.26
C SER A 110 -4.35 -11.01 12.55
N TYR A 111 -5.63 -10.66 12.65
CA TYR A 111 -6.52 -11.00 13.75
C TYR A 111 -7.52 -12.03 13.25
N HIS A 112 -7.55 -13.20 13.88
CA HIS A 112 -8.46 -14.25 13.47
C HIS A 112 -9.13 -14.96 14.65
N ASN A 113 -10.35 -15.42 14.38
CA ASN A 113 -11.10 -16.37 15.19
C ASN A 113 -11.76 -17.39 14.26
N ASP A 114 -12.63 -18.25 14.78
CA ASP A 114 -13.26 -19.32 13.99
C ASP A 114 -14.18 -18.82 12.87
N SER A 115 -14.54 -17.52 12.85
CA SER A 115 -15.53 -16.94 11.93
C SER A 115 -15.01 -15.77 11.10
N HIS A 116 -13.95 -15.09 11.55
CA HIS A 116 -13.47 -13.85 10.96
C HIS A 116 -11.95 -13.85 10.84
N LEU A 117 -11.48 -13.21 9.77
CA LEU A 117 -10.08 -12.83 9.58
C LEU A 117 -10.05 -11.36 9.20
N VAL A 118 -9.35 -10.54 9.97
CA VAL A 118 -9.10 -9.13 9.68
C VAL A 118 -7.60 -8.88 9.70
N THR A 119 -7.07 -8.24 8.66
CA THR A 119 -5.71 -7.70 8.68
C THR A 119 -5.74 -6.20 8.94
N SER A 120 -4.74 -5.72 9.68
CA SER A 120 -4.45 -4.31 9.92
C SER A 120 -3.03 -4.05 9.47
N GLU A 121 -2.87 -3.23 8.45
CA GLU A 121 -1.64 -3.08 7.67
C GLU A 121 -1.28 -1.61 7.50
N LEU A 122 0.02 -1.32 7.55
CA LEU A 122 0.56 -0.01 7.23
C LEU A 122 1.47 -0.14 6.01
N GLN A 123 1.08 0.53 4.93
CA GLN A 123 1.86 0.66 3.73
C GLN A 123 2.70 1.94 3.80
N LEU A 124 4.03 1.77 3.71
CA LEU A 124 5.01 2.85 3.77
C LEU A 124 5.42 3.30 2.36
N PRO A 125 6.08 4.47 2.20
CA PRO A 125 6.46 4.97 0.88
C PRO A 125 7.12 3.94 -0.06
N PRO A 126 8.02 3.06 0.42
CA PRO A 126 8.64 2.04 -0.44
C PRO A 126 7.68 0.96 -0.98
N ASP A 127 6.46 0.86 -0.46
CA ASP A 127 5.44 -0.10 -0.93
C ASP A 127 4.70 0.40 -2.19
N PHE A 128 4.75 1.71 -2.46
CA PHE A 128 4.03 2.30 -3.57
C PHE A 128 4.92 2.44 -4.81
N PRO A 129 4.43 2.04 -5.99
CA PRO A 129 5.03 2.40 -7.28
C PRO A 129 5.12 3.92 -7.50
N VAL A 130 4.17 4.68 -6.93
CA VAL A 130 4.09 6.16 -7.01
C VAL A 130 3.99 6.78 -5.62
N ASP A 131 2.83 7.29 -5.23
CA ASP A 131 2.53 7.84 -3.91
C ASP A 131 1.19 7.32 -3.40
N ALA A 132 1.03 7.27 -2.08
CA ALA A 132 -0.13 6.74 -1.38
C ALA A 132 -1.45 7.39 -1.81
N ARG A 133 -1.44 8.68 -2.17
CA ARG A 133 -2.64 9.39 -2.61
C ARG A 133 -3.05 8.93 -4.00
N THR A 134 -2.09 8.83 -4.91
CA THR A 134 -2.31 8.33 -6.27
C THR A 134 -2.76 6.87 -6.25
N GLU A 135 -2.17 6.02 -5.40
CA GLU A 135 -2.64 4.63 -5.21
C GLU A 135 -4.10 4.58 -4.73
N GLN A 136 -4.46 5.40 -3.74
CA GLN A 136 -5.86 5.48 -3.29
C GLN A 136 -6.80 6.01 -4.39
N ASP A 137 -6.35 6.98 -5.19
CA ASP A 137 -7.12 7.52 -6.33
C ASP A 137 -7.33 6.44 -7.42
N MET A 138 -6.33 5.60 -7.69
CA MET A 138 -6.43 4.47 -8.61
C MET A 138 -7.41 3.40 -8.10
N ASP A 139 -7.32 3.05 -6.81
CA ASP A 139 -8.25 2.12 -6.16
C ASP A 139 -9.69 2.67 -6.13
N ALA A 140 -9.86 3.98 -5.97
CA ALA A 140 -11.18 4.60 -6.06
C ALA A 140 -11.75 4.56 -7.49
N ALA A 141 -10.89 4.68 -8.50
CA ALA A 141 -11.28 4.67 -9.91
C ALA A 141 -11.72 3.29 -10.43
N SER A 142 -11.31 2.19 -9.79
CA SER A 142 -11.73 0.82 -10.18
C SER A 142 -13.23 0.55 -9.95
N GLY A 143 -13.93 1.49 -9.31
CA GLY A 143 -15.33 1.33 -8.91
C GLY A 143 -15.46 0.51 -7.63
N HIS A 144 -16.58 0.70 -6.92
CA HIS A 144 -16.95 0.01 -5.67
C HIS A 144 -16.39 0.57 -4.35
N MET A 145 -15.74 1.73 -4.37
CA MET A 145 -15.33 2.44 -3.14
C MET A 145 -16.40 3.45 -2.70
N SER A 146 -16.70 3.44 -1.40
CA SER A 146 -17.53 4.45 -0.72
C SER A 146 -16.67 5.26 0.24
N GLU A 147 -16.83 6.59 0.23
CA GLU A 147 -16.11 7.47 1.16
C GLU A 147 -16.64 7.28 2.58
N LEU A 148 -15.72 7.21 3.55
CA LEU A 148 -16.00 7.06 4.96
C LEU A 148 -15.52 8.28 5.73
N SER A 149 -16.36 8.78 6.64
CA SER A 149 -16.04 9.89 7.53
C SER A 149 -15.59 9.42 8.90
N GLY A 150 -14.98 10.31 9.69
CA GLY A 150 -14.61 10.04 11.10
C GLY A 150 -13.26 9.35 11.30
N LEU A 151 -12.38 9.45 10.30
CA LEU A 151 -10.97 9.02 10.33
C LEU A 151 -10.06 10.23 10.03
N PRO A 152 -8.78 10.21 10.44
CA PRO A 152 -7.91 11.39 10.40
C PRO A 152 -7.46 11.83 8.99
N GLY A 153 -7.85 11.10 7.95
CA GLY A 153 -7.57 11.43 6.55
C GLY A 153 -8.68 10.93 5.64
N ARG A 154 -8.45 11.01 4.32
CA ARG A 154 -9.39 10.48 3.34
C ARG A 154 -9.48 8.96 3.51
N ALA A 155 -10.69 8.47 3.70
CA ALA A 155 -10.94 7.06 3.91
C ALA A 155 -11.97 6.53 2.92
N THR A 156 -11.69 5.37 2.33
CA THR A 156 -12.56 4.72 1.35
C THR A 156 -12.73 3.26 1.73
N CYS A 157 -13.95 2.73 1.61
CA CYS A 157 -14.22 1.32 1.84
C CYS A 157 -15.00 0.70 0.70
N SER A 158 -14.61 -0.51 0.32
CA SER A 158 -15.28 -1.34 -0.66
C SER A 158 -15.67 -2.68 -0.06
N GLU A 159 -16.81 -3.19 -0.51
CA GLU A 159 -17.26 -4.54 -0.24
C GLU A 159 -17.30 -5.29 -1.58
N SER A 160 -16.75 -6.50 -1.59
CA SER A 160 -16.77 -7.38 -2.74
C SER A 160 -17.22 -8.77 -2.32
N GLU A 161 -17.80 -9.50 -3.27
CA GLU A 161 -18.25 -10.87 -3.09
C GLU A 161 -17.73 -11.69 -4.27
N ASN A 162 -17.07 -12.81 -3.98
CA ASN A 162 -16.56 -13.70 -5.02
C ASN A 162 -17.64 -14.68 -5.51
N GLU A 163 -17.32 -15.48 -6.53
CA GLU A 163 -18.24 -16.47 -7.12
C GLU A 163 -18.73 -17.55 -6.14
N GLN A 164 -18.00 -17.76 -5.03
CA GLN A 164 -18.38 -18.69 -3.95
C GLN A 164 -19.14 -17.99 -2.82
N HIS A 165 -19.68 -16.80 -3.06
CA HIS A 165 -20.42 -15.98 -2.08
C HIS A 165 -19.60 -15.61 -0.84
N LYS A 166 -18.27 -15.63 -0.94
CA LYS A 166 -17.39 -15.15 0.13
C LYS A 166 -17.27 -13.65 0.02
N LYS A 167 -17.66 -12.96 1.09
CA LYS A 167 -17.56 -11.51 1.20
C LYS A 167 -16.19 -11.10 1.73
N SER A 168 -15.60 -10.12 1.07
CA SER A 168 -14.42 -9.39 1.53
C SER A 168 -14.70 -7.91 1.56
N THR A 169 -14.15 -7.25 2.56
CA THR A 169 -14.27 -5.80 2.73
C THR A 169 -12.87 -5.23 2.83
N ARG A 170 -12.62 -4.09 2.18
CA ARG A 170 -11.33 -3.41 2.20
C ARG A 170 -11.54 -1.95 2.55
N LEU A 171 -10.81 -1.47 3.55
CA LEU A 171 -10.75 -0.08 3.99
C LEU A 171 -9.35 0.46 3.71
N LEU A 172 -9.26 1.64 3.10
CA LEU A 172 -8.03 2.41 2.93
C LEU A 172 -8.17 3.76 3.61
N VAL A 173 -7.12 4.19 4.31
CA VAL A 173 -7.05 5.50 4.96
C VAL A 173 -5.72 6.16 4.64
N LEU A 174 -5.77 7.30 3.97
CA LEU A 174 -4.59 8.10 3.67
C LEU A 174 -4.07 8.74 4.97
N LEU A 175 -2.80 8.48 5.29
CA LEU A 175 -2.11 9.04 6.44
C LEU A 175 -1.07 10.08 6.00
N SER A 176 -0.55 10.85 6.96
CA SER A 176 0.58 11.76 6.72
C SER A 176 1.86 11.01 6.33
N GLY A 177 2.79 11.70 5.67
CA GLY A 177 4.11 11.16 5.36
C GLY A 177 4.14 10.14 4.21
N ASN A 178 3.20 10.26 3.26
CA ASN A 178 3.04 9.32 2.13
C ASN A 178 2.83 7.87 2.61
N ARG A 179 1.88 7.67 3.52
CA ARG A 179 1.55 6.37 4.13
C ARG A 179 0.09 6.05 3.91
N LEU A 180 -0.24 4.78 3.81
CA LEU A 180 -1.61 4.30 3.71
C LEU A 180 -1.87 3.25 4.79
N TYR A 181 -2.95 3.40 5.54
CA TYR A 181 -3.44 2.35 6.41
C TYR A 181 -4.48 1.53 5.67
N GLN A 182 -4.30 0.21 5.67
CA GLN A 182 -5.23 -0.74 5.08
C GLN A 182 -5.79 -1.64 6.17
N ALA A 183 -7.11 -1.86 6.13
CA ALA A 183 -7.71 -2.99 6.82
C ALA A 183 -8.47 -3.84 5.82
N MET A 184 -8.31 -5.16 5.90
CA MET A 184 -9.02 -6.11 5.06
C MET A 184 -9.75 -7.10 5.94
N GLY A 185 -11.04 -7.28 5.69
CA GLY A 185 -11.87 -8.28 6.35
C GLY A 185 -12.25 -9.37 5.36
N ILE A 186 -12.03 -10.62 5.75
CA ILE A 186 -12.49 -11.80 5.02
C ILE A 186 -13.58 -12.48 5.84
N GLU A 187 -14.63 -12.96 5.17
CA GLU A 187 -15.77 -13.66 5.78
C GLU A 187 -16.64 -12.74 6.66
N GLY A 188 -16.98 -11.57 6.12
CA GLY A 188 -18.15 -10.80 6.58
C GLY A 188 -17.90 -9.66 7.57
N ALA A 189 -16.66 -9.23 7.81
CA ALA A 189 -16.42 -7.98 8.54
C ALA A 189 -16.89 -6.77 7.69
N SER A 190 -17.71 -5.89 8.26
CA SER A 190 -18.28 -4.74 7.56
C SER A 190 -17.30 -3.56 7.51
N CYS A 191 -17.60 -2.57 6.66
CA CYS A 191 -16.86 -1.31 6.65
C CYS A 191 -16.83 -0.63 8.03
N ASP A 192 -17.90 -0.74 8.82
CA ASP A 192 -17.96 -0.19 10.17
C ASP A 192 -17.02 -0.92 11.12
N THR A 193 -16.94 -2.25 11.04
CA THR A 193 -15.96 -3.04 11.80
C THR A 193 -14.54 -2.61 11.44
N LEU A 194 -14.20 -2.52 10.14
CA LEU A 194 -12.86 -2.10 9.71
C LEU A 194 -12.54 -0.66 10.12
N LYS A 195 -13.53 0.23 10.11
CA LYS A 195 -13.38 1.60 10.61
C LYS A 195 -13.04 1.62 12.10
N GLN A 196 -13.65 0.77 12.91
CA GLN A 196 -13.32 0.67 14.34
C GLN A 196 -11.89 0.15 14.56
N PHE A 197 -11.45 -0.83 13.75
CA PHE A 197 -10.03 -1.25 13.72
C PHE A 197 -9.11 -0.06 13.40
N ALA A 198 -9.42 0.72 12.36
CA ALA A 198 -8.64 1.89 11.98
C ALA A 198 -8.59 2.96 13.09
N GLN A 199 -9.72 3.20 13.77
CA GLN A 199 -9.80 4.14 14.89
C GLN A 199 -8.94 3.73 16.08
N ALA A 200 -8.79 2.42 16.33
CA ALA A 200 -7.88 1.90 17.36
C ALA A 200 -6.41 1.94 16.91
N ALA A 201 -6.15 1.56 15.65
CA ALA A 201 -4.80 1.39 15.12
C ALA A 201 -4.06 2.71 14.85
N ILE A 202 -4.69 3.62 14.11
CA ILE A 202 -4.01 4.83 13.59
C ILE A 202 -3.39 5.71 14.69
N PRO A 203 -4.04 5.94 15.85
CA PRO A 203 -3.41 6.69 16.95
C PRO A 203 -2.11 6.05 17.48
N ARG A 204 -1.96 4.72 17.37
CA ARG A 204 -0.81 3.96 17.87
C ARG A 204 0.29 3.76 16.83
N ILE A 205 -0.05 3.83 15.55
CA ILE A 205 0.92 3.88 14.45
C ILE A 205 1.75 5.17 14.52
N GLY A 206 1.14 6.27 14.98
CA GLY A 206 1.79 7.55 15.19
C GLY A 206 1.91 8.41 13.92
N ASN A 207 1.95 9.73 14.15
CA ASN A 207 2.36 10.71 13.14
C ASN A 207 3.90 10.75 13.17
N ILE A 208 4.55 9.97 12.32
CA ILE A 208 5.98 10.16 12.09
C ILE A 208 6.05 11.43 11.23
N ASN A 209 6.29 12.56 11.89
CA ASN A 209 6.58 13.85 11.26
C ASN A 209 7.96 13.82 10.63
#